data_AF-A0A4S0PYM7-F1
#
_entry.id   AF-A0A4S0PYM7-F1
#
_cell.length_a   1.000
_cell.length_b   1.000
_cell.length_c   1.000
_cell.angle_alpha   90.00
_cell.angle_beta   90.00
_cell.angle_gamma   90.00
#
_symmetry.space_group_name_H-M   'P 1'
#
loop_
_entity.id
_entity.type
_entity.pdbx_description
1 polymer ?
#
loop_
_entity_poly.entity_id
_entity_poly.type
_entity_poly.pdbx_seq_one_letter_code
_entity_poly.pdbx_strand_id
1 'polypeptide(L)'
;GIGTCLVEQRALTIHRDQHFYTCNTGLSCTTAPIYDHRGDLVAALDVSSCRADLTEAFANLISMAVIDAARRIEAENFKIAFPKARILLAPVAD
;
A
#
# COMPACT_ATOMS: atom_id res chain seq x y z
N GLY A 1 -3.96 0.51 10.79
CA GLY A 1 -3.43 0.44 9.42
C GLY A 1 -4.53 0.67 8.44
N ILE A 2 -5.20 -0.41 8.05
CA ILE A 2 -6.19 -0.46 6.96
C ILE A 2 -7.20 0.70 6.98
N GLY A 3 -8.00 0.84 8.03
CA GLY A 3 -9.02 1.90 8.09
C GLY A 3 -8.45 3.30 7.96
N THR A 4 -7.35 3.60 8.66
CA THR A 4 -6.65 4.89 8.54
C THR A 4 -6.14 5.13 7.12
N CYS A 5 -5.56 4.11 6.48
CA CYS A 5 -5.07 4.20 5.10
C CYS A 5 -6.20 4.50 4.11
N LEU A 6 -7.36 3.85 4.27
CA LEU A 6 -8.52 4.07 3.41
C LEU A 6 -9.12 5.48 3.59
N VAL A 7 -9.19 5.98 4.83
CA VAL A 7 -9.70 7.33 5.12
C VAL A 7 -8.74 8.40 4.60
N GLU A 8 -7.44 8.24 4.84
CA GLU A 8 -6.41 9.20 4.45
C GLU A 8 -6.02 9.11 2.98
N GLN A 9 -6.43 8.04 2.28
CA GLN A 9 -6.11 7.76 0.88
C GLN A 9 -4.61 7.82 0.56
N ARG A 10 -3.78 7.42 1.53
CA ARG A 10 -2.32 7.43 1.41
C ARG A 10 -1.70 6.19 2.03
N ALA A 11 -0.53 5.81 1.49
CA ALA A 11 0.28 4.80 2.12
C ALA A 11 0.79 5.29 3.48
N LEU A 12 0.78 4.41 4.48
CA LEU A 12 1.21 4.74 5.83
C LEU A 12 1.73 3.51 6.58
N THR A 13 2.54 3.77 7.59
CA THR A 13 2.97 2.78 8.57
C THR A 13 2.40 3.15 9.92
N ILE A 14 1.81 2.19 10.63
CA ILE A 14 1.47 2.29 12.04
C ILE A 14 2.45 1.39 12.79
N HIS A 15 3.29 2.00 13.61
CA HIS A 15 4.33 1.31 14.37
C HIS A 15 3.85 1.08 15.80
N ARG A 16 3.68 -0.20 16.20
CA ARG A 16 3.51 -0.63 17.59
C ARG A 16 2.48 0.16 18.38
N ASP A 17 2.92 0.96 19.34
CA ASP A 17 2.12 1.77 20.24
C ASP A 17 1.35 2.89 19.53
N GLN A 18 1.62 3.15 18.26
CA GLN A 18 0.75 3.95 17.40
C GLN A 18 -0.59 3.25 17.07
N HIS A 19 -0.71 1.95 17.31
CA HIS A 19 -1.99 1.25 17.21
C HIS A 19 -2.93 1.67 18.34
N PHE A 20 -4.10 2.19 17.98
CA PHE A 20 -5.18 2.48 18.93
C PHE A 20 -5.65 1.24 19.70
N TYR A 21 -5.77 0.10 19.01
CA TYR A 21 -6.16 -1.16 19.65
C TYR A 21 -4.97 -1.83 20.30
N THR A 22 -5.01 -1.95 21.63
CA THR A 22 -3.86 -2.34 22.46
C THR A 22 -3.33 -3.76 22.16
N CYS A 23 -4.20 -4.69 21.75
CA CYS A 23 -3.79 -6.04 21.35
C CYS A 23 -2.90 -6.06 20.10
N ASN A 24 -2.88 -4.97 19.32
CA ASN A 24 -2.07 -4.84 18.12
C ASN A 24 -0.75 -4.10 18.38
N THR A 25 -0.44 -3.71 19.62
CA THR A 25 0.80 -2.97 19.89
C THR A 25 2.07 -3.80 19.70
N GLY A 26 1.93 -5.14 19.66
CA GLY A 26 3.03 -6.07 19.33
C GLY A 26 3.39 -6.15 17.84
N LEU A 27 2.63 -5.49 16.96
CA LEU A 27 2.88 -5.48 15.52
C LEU A 27 3.15 -4.08 14.98
N SER A 28 3.78 -4.01 13.81
CA SER A 28 3.79 -2.83 12.96
C SER A 28 3.17 -3.20 11.63
N CYS A 29 2.28 -2.36 11.11
CA CYS A 29 1.66 -2.57 9.81
C CYS A 29 2.03 -1.45 8.84
N THR A 30 2.31 -1.80 7.59
CA THR A 30 2.39 -0.87 6.48
C THR A 30 1.26 -1.16 5.51
N THR A 31 0.48 -0.13 5.19
CA THR A 31 -0.68 -0.24 4.32
C THR A 31 -0.54 0.73 3.14
N ALA A 32 -0.90 0.30 1.93
CA ALA A 32 -1.07 1.17 0.77
C ALA A 32 -2.48 1.05 0.17
N PRO A 33 -3.10 2.16 -0.27
CA PRO A 33 -4.37 2.12 -0.99
C PRO A 33 -4.19 1.51 -2.38
N ILE A 34 -5.26 0.93 -2.94
CA ILE A 34 -5.31 0.41 -4.30
C ILE A 34 -6.50 1.07 -5.03
N TYR A 35 -6.20 1.64 -6.18
CA TYR A 35 -7.17 2.30 -7.06
C TYR A 35 -7.49 1.46 -8.29
N ASP A 36 -8.72 1.59 -8.78
CA ASP A 36 -9.09 0.99 -10.05
C ASP A 36 -8.67 1.85 -11.26
N HIS A 37 -9.03 1.38 -12.44
CA HIS A 37 -8.74 2.07 -13.69
C HIS A 37 -9.50 3.39 -13.90
N ARG A 38 -10.46 3.74 -13.04
CA ARG A 38 -11.16 5.04 -13.00
C ARG A 38 -10.55 5.99 -11.97
N GLY A 39 -9.60 5.50 -11.16
CA GLY A 39 -9.04 6.24 -10.04
C GLY A 39 -9.86 6.12 -8.76
N ASP A 40 -10.85 5.21 -8.72
CA ASP A 40 -11.67 4.99 -7.54
C ASP A 40 -10.95 4.07 -6.55
N LEU A 41 -11.01 4.39 -5.25
CA LEU A 41 -10.43 3.55 -4.20
C LEU A 41 -11.24 2.25 -4.07
N VAL A 42 -10.61 1.11 -4.34
CA VAL A 42 -11.29 -0.20 -4.37
C VAL A 42 -10.75 -1.20 -3.36
N ALA A 43 -9.52 -1.02 -2.87
CA ALA A 43 -8.92 -1.92 -1.89
C ALA A 43 -7.76 -1.25 -1.13
N ALA A 44 -7.15 -2.01 -0.22
CA ALA A 44 -5.88 -1.69 0.41
C ALA A 44 -5.02 -2.96 0.54
N LEU A 45 -3.71 -2.80 0.37
CA LEU A 45 -2.71 -3.83 0.64
C LEU A 45 -2.06 -3.57 1.99
N ASP A 46 -2.20 -4.50 2.94
CA ASP A 46 -1.62 -4.41 4.28
C ASP A 46 -0.57 -5.50 4.51
N VAL A 47 0.58 -5.11 5.03
CA VAL A 47 1.63 -6.03 5.50
C VAL A 47 1.88 -5.75 6.97
N SER A 48 1.70 -6.79 7.78
CA SER A 48 1.90 -6.74 9.23
C SER A 48 3.15 -7.55 9.63
N SER A 49 3.94 -7.00 10.54
CA SER A 49 5.16 -7.61 11.08
C SER A 49 5.15 -7.59 12.61
N CYS A 50 5.31 -8.76 13.23
CA CYS A 50 5.45 -8.92 14.68
C CYS A 50 6.93 -8.92 15.13
N ARG A 51 7.83 -8.41 14.28
CA ARG A 51 9.27 -8.40 14.59
C ARG A 51 9.59 -7.39 15.69
N ALA A 52 10.16 -7.89 16.78
CA ALA A 52 10.65 -7.08 17.89
C ALA A 52 11.87 -6.22 17.51
N ASP A 53 12.56 -6.56 16.42
CA ASP A 53 13.75 -5.88 15.90
C ASP A 53 13.49 -5.09 14.60
N LEU A 54 12.23 -4.72 14.32
CA LEU A 54 11.91 -3.91 13.14
C LEU A 54 12.59 -2.54 13.24
N THR A 55 13.72 -2.38 12.57
CA THR A 55 14.42 -1.10 12.45
C THR A 55 13.69 -0.20 11.47
N GLU A 56 13.95 1.10 11.57
CA GLU A 56 13.41 2.10 10.62
C GLU A 56 13.80 1.77 9.17
N ALA A 57 15.03 1.32 8.93
CA ALA A 57 15.49 0.90 7.60
C ALA A 57 14.66 -0.26 7.03
N PHE A 58 14.34 -1.27 7.86
CA PHE A 58 13.45 -2.36 7.44
C PHE A 58 12.01 -1.89 7.22
N ALA A 59 11.49 -1.01 8.08
CA ALA A 59 10.17 -0.44 7.90
C ALA A 59 10.05 0.35 6.59
N ASN A 60 11.08 1.12 6.23
CA ASN A 60 11.16 1.84 4.96
C ASN A 60 11.22 0.89 3.76
N LEU A 61 12.01 -0.18 3.85
CA LEU A 61 12.08 -1.20 2.81
C LEU A 61 10.72 -1.89 2.60
N ILE A 62 10.04 -2.25 3.69
CA ILE A 62 8.68 -2.82 3.63
C ILE A 62 7.72 -1.82 2.98
N SER A 63 7.78 -0.55 3.37
CA SER A 63 6.94 0.50 2.79
C SER A 63 7.12 0.64 1.28
N MET A 64 8.36 0.70 0.81
CA MET A 64 8.67 0.72 -0.63
C MET A 64 8.11 -0.52 -1.34
N ALA A 65 8.28 -1.71 -0.75
CA ALA A 65 7.80 -2.96 -1.34
C ALA A 65 6.26 -3.02 -1.40
N VAL A 66 5.56 -2.56 -0.36
CA VAL A 66 4.09 -2.50 -0.31
C VAL A 66 3.56 -1.52 -1.37
N ILE A 67 4.16 -0.35 -1.49
CA ILE A 67 3.76 0.66 -2.48
C ILE A 67 4.00 0.13 -3.91
N ASP A 68 5.16 -0.48 -4.17
CA ASP A 68 5.45 -1.07 -5.48
C ASP A 68 4.49 -2.22 -5.82
N ALA A 69 4.19 -3.10 -4.86
CA ALA A 69 3.23 -4.17 -5.04
C ALA A 69 1.81 -3.65 -5.31
N ALA A 70 1.37 -2.60 -4.59
CA ALA A 70 0.07 -1.97 -4.84
C ALA A 70 0.00 -1.41 -6.27
N ARG A 71 1.03 -0.68 -6.73
CA ARG A 71 1.10 -0.17 -8.12
C ARG A 71 1.07 -1.27 -9.17
N ARG A 72 1.71 -2.42 -8.90
CA ARG A 72 1.64 -3.59 -9.80
C ARG A 72 0.23 -4.16 -9.88
N ILE A 73 -0.46 -4.26 -8.75
CA ILE A 73 -1.87 -4.70 -8.72
C ILE A 73 -2.73 -3.74 -9.54
N GLU A 74 -2.56 -2.44 -9.37
CA GLU A 74 -3.27 -1.42 -10.15
C GLU A 74 -2.98 -1.53 -11.65
N ALA A 75 -1.71 -1.70 -12.03
CA ALA A 75 -1.31 -1.85 -13.42
C ALA A 75 -1.90 -3.10 -14.09
N GLU A 76 -1.95 -4.23 -13.38
CA GLU A 76 -2.59 -5.46 -13.89
C GLU A 76 -4.12 -5.30 -13.97
N ASN A 77 -4.74 -4.66 -12.97
CA ASN A 77 -6.16 -4.34 -13.02
C ASN A 77 -6.50 -3.44 -14.22
N PHE A 78 -5.66 -2.44 -14.49
CA PHE A 78 -5.82 -1.58 -15.67
C PHE A 78 -5.75 -2.37 -16.98
N LYS A 79 -4.81 -3.31 -17.12
CA LYS A 79 -4.71 -4.19 -18.29
C LYS A 79 -5.96 -5.05 -18.47
N ILE A 80 -6.50 -5.59 -17.38
CA ILE A 80 -7.73 -6.40 -17.38
C ILE A 80 -8.94 -5.57 -17.81
N ALA A 81 -9.00 -4.29 -17.41
CA ALA A 81 -10.08 -3.38 -17.79
C ALA A 81 -10.06 -2.98 -19.27
N PHE A 82 -8.88 -2.99 -19.91
CA PHE A 82 -8.69 -2.60 -21.30
C PHE A 82 -8.02 -3.70 -22.16
N PRO A 83 -8.60 -4.91 -22.25
CA PRO A 83 -7.93 -6.08 -22.83
C PRO A 83 -7.69 -5.98 -24.35
N LYS A 84 -8.33 -5.04 -25.02
CA LYS A 84 -8.20 -4.79 -26.47
C LYS A 84 -7.42 -3.52 -26.80
N ALA A 85 -7.01 -2.75 -25.78
CA ALA A 85 -6.27 -1.52 -25.99
C ALA A 85 -4.77 -1.79 -26.10
N ARG A 86 -4.08 -0.96 -26.87
CA ARG A 86 -2.63 -0.85 -26.79
C ARG A 86 -2.28 0.14 -25.68
N ILE A 87 -1.56 -0.31 -24.66
CA ILE A 87 -1.13 0.53 -23.54
C ILE A 87 0.22 1.14 -23.88
N LEU A 88 0.33 2.46 -23.73
CA LEU A 88 1.55 3.22 -23.92
C LEU A 88 1.95 3.85 -22.58
N LEU A 89 3.22 3.69 -22.20
CA LEU A 89 3.76 4.40 -21.05
C LEU A 89 4.17 5.80 -21.51
N ALA A 90 3.50 6.83 -20.98
CA ALA A 90 3.92 8.20 -21.24
C ALA A 90 5.24 8.49 -20.51
N PRO A 91 6.14 9.31 -21.08
CA PRO A 91 7.29 9.80 -20.33
C PRO A 91 6.80 10.56 -19.08
N VAL A 92 7.48 10.36 -17.96
CA VAL A 92 7.23 11.15 -16.73
C VAL A 92 7.66 12.58 -17.05
N ALA A 93 6.80 13.56 -16.77
CA ALA A 93 7.20 14.96 -16.87
C ALA A 93 8.28 15.23 -15.81
N ASP A 94 9.42 15.77 -16.24
CA ASP A 94 10.53 16.19 -15.36
C ASP A 94 10.08 17.24 -14.33
#